data_AF-A0A7N8WYH4-F1
#
_entry.id   AF-A0A7N8WYH4-F1
#
_cell.length_a   1.000
_cell.length_b   1.000
_cell.length_c   1.000
_cell.angle_alpha   90.00
_cell.angle_beta   90.00
_cell.angle_gamma   90.00
#
_symmetry.space_group_name_H-M   'P 1'
#
loop_
_entity.id
_entity.type
_entity.pdbx_description
1 polymer ?
#
loop_
_entity_poly.entity_id
_entity_poly.type
_entity_poly.pdbx_seq_one_letter_code
_entity_poly.pdbx_strand_id
1 'polypeptide(L)'
;MLSVARSVLRTGTIKVPSPIKKDCWCGFKPDAFRALSRRDYASEAVKGAVIGIDLGTTNSCVAVMEGKQAKVLENAEGARTTPSVIAFTADGERLVGMPAKRQAVTNPQNTLYATKRLIGRRYDDPEVQKDL
;
A
#
# COMPACT_ATOMS: atom_id res chain seq x y z
N MET A 1 -6.34 11.79 -59.31
CA MET A 1 -5.14 10.95 -59.07
C MET A 1 -4.92 10.83 -57.57
N LEU A 2 -5.76 10.08 -56.85
CA LEU A 2 -5.41 8.78 -56.24
C LEU A 2 -3.94 8.37 -56.38
N SER A 3 -3.22 8.21 -55.26
CA SER A 3 -2.72 6.90 -54.77
C SER A 3 -1.72 7.12 -53.60
N VAL A 4 -2.11 6.84 -52.35
CA VAL A 4 -1.69 5.66 -51.55
C VAL A 4 -0.26 5.73 -50.99
N ALA A 5 -0.13 5.84 -49.66
CA ALA A 5 0.63 4.88 -48.83
C ALA A 5 0.43 5.18 -47.34
N ARG A 6 -0.41 4.34 -46.73
CA ARG A 6 -0.65 4.15 -45.29
C ARG A 6 0.48 3.26 -44.75
N SER A 7 1.07 3.60 -43.60
CA SER A 7 1.77 2.64 -42.74
C SER A 7 1.70 3.14 -41.28
N VAL A 8 0.59 2.87 -40.60
CA VAL A 8 0.48 1.87 -39.54
C VAL A 8 0.93 2.41 -38.17
N LEU A 9 -0.05 3.03 -37.52
CA LEU A 9 -0.22 3.07 -36.07
C LEU A 9 -0.15 1.63 -35.52
N ARG A 10 0.83 1.34 -34.67
CA ARG A 10 0.77 0.20 -33.73
C ARG A 10 0.58 0.74 -32.32
N THR A 11 -0.67 0.99 -32.00
CA THR A 11 -1.21 0.89 -30.64
C THR A 11 -1.00 -0.54 -30.16
N GLY A 12 -0.06 -0.72 -29.23
CA GLY A 12 0.14 -1.98 -28.52
C GLY A 12 -1.04 -2.21 -27.57
N THR A 13 -2.03 -2.94 -28.04
CA THR A 13 -3.12 -3.48 -27.23
C THR A 13 -2.57 -4.47 -26.22
N ILE A 14 -2.68 -4.14 -24.93
CA ILE A 14 -2.47 -5.08 -23.83
C ILE A 14 -3.56 -6.15 -23.96
N LYS A 15 -3.12 -7.37 -24.28
CA LYS A 15 -3.95 -8.55 -24.46
C LYS A 15 -4.50 -8.95 -23.09
N VAL A 16 -5.78 -8.69 -22.84
CA VAL A 16 -6.51 -9.22 -21.69
C VAL A 16 -6.69 -10.74 -21.86
N PRO A 17 -6.20 -11.60 -20.96
CA PRO A 17 -6.55 -13.01 -20.99
C PRO A 17 -7.98 -13.19 -20.45
N SER A 18 -8.79 -13.89 -21.23
CA SER A 18 -10.17 -14.33 -20.97
C SER A 18 -10.28 -15.26 -19.75
N PRO A 19 -11.49 -15.49 -19.20
CA PRO A 19 -11.69 -15.88 -17.81
C PRO A 19 -11.30 -17.34 -17.55
N ILE A 20 -10.44 -17.55 -16.55
CA ILE A 20 -10.14 -18.88 -16.02
C ILE A 20 -11.41 -19.41 -15.33
N LYS A 21 -11.86 -20.55 -15.83
CA LYS A 21 -13.05 -21.28 -15.41
C LYS A 21 -12.99 -21.62 -13.91
N LYS A 22 -14.18 -21.53 -13.29
CA LYS A 22 -14.50 -22.11 -11.99
C LYS A 22 -14.27 -23.62 -12.06
N ASP A 23 -13.35 -24.15 -11.26
CA ASP A 23 -13.40 -25.54 -10.81
C ASP A 23 -12.99 -25.61 -9.34
N CYS A 24 -14.01 -25.93 -8.54
CA CYS A 24 -14.02 -26.73 -7.32
C CYS A 24 -12.85 -26.56 -6.31
N TRP A 25 -13.16 -25.87 -5.22
CA TRP A 25 -12.63 -26.15 -3.89
C TRP A 25 -12.77 -27.64 -3.56
N CYS A 26 -11.63 -28.33 -3.33
CA CYS A 26 -11.43 -29.45 -2.39
C CYS A 26 -10.03 -30.02 -2.59
N GLY A 27 -9.03 -29.57 -1.81
CA GLY A 27 -7.70 -30.19 -1.83
C GLY A 27 -6.55 -29.25 -1.46
N PHE A 28 -6.60 -28.65 -0.28
CA PHE A 28 -5.49 -27.83 0.23
C PHE A 28 -4.33 -28.76 0.64
N LYS A 29 -3.35 -28.96 -0.25
CA LYS A 29 -2.08 -29.61 0.11
C LYS A 29 -1.19 -28.61 0.89
N PRO A 30 -0.70 -28.93 2.10
CA PRO A 30 0.15 -28.05 2.91
C PRO A 30 1.44 -27.58 2.22
N ASP A 31 1.89 -28.28 1.18
CA ASP A 31 3.15 -28.00 0.49
C ASP A 31 3.06 -26.80 -0.48
N ALA A 32 1.87 -26.50 -1.00
CA ALA A 32 1.68 -25.39 -1.94
C ALA A 32 1.86 -24.02 -1.25
N PHE A 33 1.49 -23.93 0.03
CA PHE A 33 1.69 -22.72 0.83
C PHE A 33 3.18 -22.48 1.14
N ARG A 34 3.97 -23.55 1.31
CA ARG A 34 5.41 -23.48 1.57
C ARG A 34 6.23 -23.15 0.31
N ALA A 35 5.74 -23.56 -0.86
CA ALA A 35 6.32 -23.18 -2.15
C ALA A 35 6.01 -21.72 -2.52
N LEU A 36 4.80 -21.23 -2.22
CA LEU A 36 4.42 -19.83 -2.43
C LEU A 36 5.05 -18.86 -1.42
N SER A 37 5.37 -19.33 -0.21
CA SER A 37 6.09 -18.52 0.79
C SER A 37 7.60 -18.43 0.54
N ARG A 38 8.15 -19.30 -0.31
CA ARG A 38 9.52 -19.20 -0.87
C ARG A 38 9.50 -18.62 -2.28
N ARG A 39 8.75 -17.52 -2.48
CA ARG A 39 9.22 -16.56 -3.48
C ARG A 39 10.53 -16.03 -2.96
N ASP A 40 11.64 -16.60 -3.43
CA ASP A 40 12.96 -16.07 -3.23
C ASP A 40 12.96 -14.63 -3.75
N TYR A 41 12.71 -13.69 -2.85
CA TYR A 41 12.92 -12.25 -3.05
C TYR A 41 14.45 -12.02 -3.05
N ALA A 42 15.17 -12.67 -3.96
CA ALA A 42 16.52 -12.29 -4.30
C ALA A 42 16.42 -11.04 -5.18
N SER A 43 16.17 -9.90 -4.53
CA SER A 43 16.16 -8.60 -5.16
C SER A 43 17.56 -8.29 -5.68
N GLU A 44 17.64 -7.79 -6.92
CA GLU A 44 18.81 -7.12 -7.49
C GLU A 44 19.50 -6.24 -6.44
N ALA A 45 20.84 -6.22 -6.40
CA ALA A 45 21.60 -5.48 -5.39
C ALA A 45 21.04 -4.07 -5.23
N VAL A 46 20.52 -3.76 -4.04
CA VAL A 46 19.76 -2.53 -3.78
C VAL A 46 20.61 -1.32 -4.15
N LYS A 47 20.30 -0.67 -5.27
CA LYS A 47 20.93 0.60 -5.69
C LYS A 47 20.20 1.74 -5.01
N GLY A 48 20.67 2.17 -3.84
CA GLY A 48 20.14 3.32 -3.12
C GLY A 48 20.27 3.22 -1.61
N ALA A 49 19.95 4.31 -0.90
CA ALA A 49 19.85 4.29 0.54
C ALA A 49 18.66 3.42 0.97
N VAL A 50 18.91 2.46 1.86
CA VAL A 50 17.86 1.64 2.45
C VAL A 50 17.20 2.43 3.58
N ILE A 51 15.87 2.52 3.53
CA ILE A 51 15.07 3.16 4.57
C ILE A 51 14.31 2.09 5.37
N GLY A 52 14.30 2.24 6.69
CA GLY A 52 13.45 1.48 7.59
C GLY A 52 12.18 2.27 7.85
N ILE A 53 11.01 1.70 7.52
CA ILE A 53 9.72 2.30 7.81
C ILE A 53 9.02 1.45 8.86
N ASP A 54 8.76 2.03 10.02
CA ASP A 54 7.84 1.46 10.99
C ASP A 54 6.44 1.98 10.69
N LEU A 55 5.56 1.08 10.26
CA LEU A 55 4.15 1.35 10.04
C LEU A 55 3.39 0.94 11.30
N GLY A 56 3.21 1.82 12.28
CA GLY A 56 2.42 1.53 13.47
C GLY A 56 0.94 1.84 13.28
N THR A 57 0.09 1.32 14.18
CA THR A 57 -1.36 1.56 14.16
C THR A 57 -1.72 3.01 14.43
N THR A 58 -0.94 3.68 15.28
CA THR A 58 -1.21 5.06 15.73
C THR A 58 -0.16 6.03 15.22
N ASN A 59 1.12 5.64 15.25
CA ASN A 59 2.23 6.47 14.80
C ASN A 59 3.14 5.62 13.90
N SER A 60 3.76 6.27 12.92
CA SER A 60 4.75 5.70 12.02
C SER A 60 6.05 6.47 12.13
N CYS A 61 7.17 5.81 11.81
CA CYS A 61 8.51 6.36 11.92
C CYS A 61 9.33 5.94 10.70
N VAL A 62 10.23 6.80 10.24
CA VAL A 62 11.18 6.48 9.17
C VAL A 62 12.60 6.68 9.68
N ALA A 63 13.46 5.69 9.44
CA ALA A 63 14.87 5.73 9.76
C ALA A 63 15.72 5.42 8.53
N VAL A 64 16.92 6.00 8.50
CA VAL A 64 17.93 5.74 7.48
C VAL A 64 19.20 5.26 8.15
N MET A 65 19.97 4.44 7.43
CA MET A 65 21.28 4.01 7.88
C MET A 65 22.34 5.01 7.40
N GLU A 66 22.86 5.83 8.32
CA GLU A 66 24.03 6.69 8.08
C GLU A 66 25.28 5.89 8.48
N GLY A 67 25.87 5.18 7.51
CA GLY A 67 27.01 4.29 7.74
C GLY A 67 26.63 3.08 8.59
N LYS A 68 27.08 3.07 9.86
CA LYS A 68 26.76 2.00 10.83
C LYS A 68 25.70 2.39 11.86
N GLN A 69 25.22 3.63 11.86
CA GLN A 69 24.26 4.13 12.83
C GLN A 69 22.89 4.34 12.17
N ALA A 70 21.84 3.93 12.85
CA ALA A 70 20.47 4.21 12.45
C ALA A 70 20.05 5.58 12.97
N LYS A 71 19.51 6.42 12.08
CA LYS A 71 19.01 7.75 12.43
C LYS A 71 17.56 7.90 12.02
N VAL A 72 16.73 8.35 12.96
CA VAL A 72 15.33 8.66 12.70
C VAL A 72 15.22 10.00 11.99
N LEU A 73 14.43 10.03 10.91
CA LEU A 73 14.17 11.25 10.14
C LEU A 73 13.02 12.04 10.77
N GLU A 74 13.17 13.36 10.75
CA GLU A 74 12.11 14.29 11.12
C GLU A 74 11.21 14.54 9.91
N ASN A 75 9.90 14.62 10.16
CA ASN A 75 8.90 14.96 9.15
C ASN A 75 8.89 16.47 8.85
N ALA A 76 8.06 16.89 7.90
CA ALA A 76 7.93 18.29 7.52
C ALA A 76 7.47 19.19 8.68
N GLU A 77 6.80 18.61 9.68
CA GLU A 77 6.34 19.29 10.89
C GLU A 77 7.37 19.28 12.04
N GLY A 78 8.59 18.75 11.82
CA GLY A 78 9.67 18.70 12.81
C GLY A 78 9.50 17.63 13.89
N ALA A 79 8.55 16.71 13.74
CA ALA A 79 8.37 15.56 14.60
C ALA A 79 9.08 14.31 14.04
N ARG A 80 9.63 13.47 14.94
CA ARG A 80 10.27 12.20 14.57
C ARG A 80 9.29 11.07 14.26
N THR A 81 8.02 11.27 14.62
CA THR A 81 6.94 10.31 14.38
C THR A 81 5.77 11.01 13.71
N THR A 82 5.12 10.30 12.81
CA THR A 82 3.97 10.80 12.05
C THR A 82 2.73 10.02 12.45
N PRO A 83 1.61 10.68 12.84
CA PRO A 83 0.36 9.97 13.11
C PRO A 83 -0.08 9.15 11.89
N SER A 84 -0.45 7.88 12.09
CA SER A 84 -0.97 6.98 11.06
C SER A 84 -2.44 7.28 10.76
N VAL A 85 -2.69 8.53 10.34
CA VAL A 85 -4.02 9.08 10.06
C VAL A 85 -4.00 9.70 8.67
N ILE A 86 -4.99 9.36 7.86
CA ILE A 86 -5.19 9.87 6.51
C ILE A 86 -6.58 10.47 6.46
N ALA A 87 -6.73 11.64 5.86
CA ALA A 87 -8.02 12.27 5.75
C ALA A 87 -8.20 12.92 4.38
N PHE A 88 -9.44 12.91 3.90
CA PHE A 88 -9.80 13.50 2.62
C PHE A 88 -10.61 14.78 2.83
N THR A 89 -10.18 15.86 2.20
CA THR A 89 -10.93 17.13 2.21
C THR A 89 -12.13 17.05 1.26
N ALA A 90 -13.09 17.97 1.42
CA ALA A 90 -14.23 18.08 0.50
C ALA A 90 -13.79 18.40 -0.94
N ASP A 91 -12.64 19.06 -1.09
CA ASP A 91 -12.04 19.41 -2.38
C ASP A 91 -11.25 18.25 -3.01
N GLY A 92 -11.21 17.08 -2.34
CA GLY A 92 -10.52 15.89 -2.82
C GLY A 92 -9.01 15.85 -2.52
N GLU A 93 -8.51 16.75 -1.68
CA GLU A 93 -7.11 16.74 -1.25
C GLU A 93 -6.88 15.66 -0.18
N ARG A 94 -5.72 14.98 -0.25
CA ARG A 94 -5.30 13.97 0.72
C ARG A 94 -4.36 14.59 1.76
N LEU A 95 -4.84 14.67 2.99
CA LEU A 95 -4.05 15.06 4.15
C LEU A 95 -3.53 13.82 4.88
N VAL A 96 -2.27 13.86 5.34
CA VAL A 96 -1.60 12.75 6.03
C VAL A 96 -0.90 13.28 7.27
N GLY A 97 -0.92 12.53 8.38
CA GLY A 97 -0.15 12.86 9.56
C GLY A 97 -0.83 13.88 10.47
N MET A 98 -0.09 14.91 10.89
CA MET A 98 -0.57 15.90 11.85
C MET A 98 -1.75 16.75 11.33
N PRO A 99 -1.74 17.23 10.07
CA PRO A 99 -2.89 17.94 9.50
C PRO A 99 -4.17 17.09 9.51
N ALA A 100 -4.07 15.81 9.14
CA ALA A 100 -5.20 14.88 9.15
C ALA A 100 -5.74 14.66 10.57
N LYS A 101 -4.87 14.50 11.56
CA LYS A 101 -5.26 14.32 12.97
C LYS A 101 -5.97 15.56 13.53
N ARG A 102 -5.57 16.77 13.14
CA ARG A 102 -6.19 18.03 13.61
C ARG A 102 -7.64 18.19 13.15
N GLN A 103 -7.92 17.82 11.89
CA GLN A 103 -9.27 17.90 11.35
C GLN A 103 -10.15 16.68 11.67
N ALA A 104 -9.61 15.65 12.32
CA ALA A 104 -10.37 14.44 12.66
C ALA A 104 -11.65 14.75 13.48
N VAL A 105 -11.61 15.84 14.27
CA VAL A 105 -12.76 16.29 15.08
C VAL A 105 -13.85 16.93 14.21
N THR A 106 -13.47 17.68 13.18
CA THR A 106 -14.42 18.40 12.31
C THR A 106 -14.90 17.55 11.13
N ASN A 107 -14.08 16.59 10.69
CA ASN A 107 -14.36 15.69 9.58
C ASN A 107 -14.10 14.22 9.97
N PRO A 108 -14.86 13.66 10.92
CA PRO A 108 -14.61 12.31 11.42
C PRO A 108 -14.89 11.24 10.37
N GLN A 109 -15.91 11.43 9.52
CA GLN A 109 -16.34 10.43 8.54
C GLN A 109 -15.33 10.22 7.41
N ASN A 110 -14.60 11.27 7.01
CA ASN A 110 -13.58 11.18 5.96
C ASN A 110 -12.15 11.10 6.52
N THR A 111 -12.00 10.81 7.81
CA THR A 111 -10.71 10.63 8.47
C THR A 111 -10.51 9.17 8.86
N LEU A 112 -9.52 8.52 8.26
CA LEU A 112 -9.17 7.13 8.48
C LEU A 112 -8.02 7.02 9.47
N TYR A 113 -8.19 6.17 10.48
CA TYR A 113 -7.19 5.85 11.49
C TYR A 113 -7.23 4.36 11.84
N ALA A 114 -6.19 3.87 12.52
CA ALA A 114 -6.07 2.48 12.95
C ALA A 114 -6.22 1.42 11.83
N THR A 115 -5.96 1.80 10.57
CA THR A 115 -6.08 0.91 9.39
C THR A 115 -5.24 -0.37 9.52
N LYS A 116 -4.13 -0.32 10.27
CA LYS A 116 -3.29 -1.50 10.54
C LYS A 116 -4.03 -2.62 11.29
N ARG A 117 -5.13 -2.33 11.99
CA ARG A 117 -5.95 -3.38 12.65
C ARG A 117 -6.79 -4.17 11.65
N LEU A 118 -7.14 -3.54 10.53
CA LEU A 118 -8.03 -4.09 9.51
C LEU A 118 -7.25 -4.75 8.35
N ILE A 119 -5.96 -4.46 8.20
CA ILE A 119 -5.14 -5.01 7.13
C ILE A 119 -5.05 -6.54 7.22
N GLY A 120 -5.29 -7.23 6.11
CA GLY A 120 -5.19 -8.69 6.03
C GLY A 120 -6.36 -9.46 6.67
N ARG A 121 -7.36 -8.77 7.24
CA ARG A 121 -8.58 -9.41 7.76
C ARG A 121 -9.69 -9.46 6.72
N ARG A 122 -10.60 -10.41 6.87
CA ARG A 122 -11.83 -10.48 6.08
C ARG A 122 -12.87 -9.54 6.68
N TYR A 123 -13.78 -9.06 5.83
CA TYR A 123 -14.88 -8.21 6.28
C TYR A 123 -15.72 -8.90 7.38
N ASP A 124 -15.94 -10.20 7.25
CA ASP A 124 -16.78 -10.99 8.17
C ASP A 124 -16.07 -11.39 9.49
N ASP A 125 -14.83 -10.94 9.72
CA ASP A 125 -14.09 -11.24 10.96
C ASP A 125 -14.75 -10.52 12.15
N PRO A 126 -15.06 -11.22 13.27
CA PRO A 126 -15.67 -10.60 14.45
C PRO A 126 -14.89 -9.41 15.01
N GLU A 127 -13.56 -9.39 14.86
CA GLU A 127 -12.76 -8.23 15.27
C GLU A 127 -12.99 -7.00 14.39
N VAL A 128 -13.20 -7.19 13.09
CA VAL A 128 -13.50 -6.11 12.14
C VAL A 128 -14.92 -5.59 12.38
N GLN A 129 -15.88 -6.47 12.61
CA GLN A 129 -17.28 -6.09 12.89
C GLN A 129 -17.42 -5.28 14.19
N LYS A 130 -16.52 -5.47 15.15
CA LYS A 130 -16.48 -4.69 16.39
C LYS A 130 -15.89 -3.28 16.21
N ASP A 131 -15.04 -3.11 15.20
CA ASP A 131 -14.32 -1.86 14.92
C ASP A 131 -15.02 -0.98 13.85
N LEU A 132 -16.10 -1.47 13.24
CA LEU A 132 -17.02 -0.71 12.37
C LEU A 132 -18.01 0.12 13.21
#